data_AF-A0A368PXY5-F1
#
_entry.id   AF-A0A368PXY5-F1
#
_cell.length_a   1.000
_cell.length_b   1.000
_cell.length_c   1.000
_cell.angle_alpha   90.00
_cell.angle_beta   90.00
_cell.angle_gamma   90.00
#
_symmetry.space_group_name_H-M   'P 1'
#
loop_
_entity.id
_entity.type
_entity.pdbx_description
1 polymer ?
#
loop_
_entity_poly.entity_id
_entity_poly.type
_entity_poly.pdbx_seq_one_letter_code
_entity_poly.pdbx_strand_id
1 'polypeptide(L)'
;MSNPLLRLLFPLLLLLLPPPLRDTYFSASHRPKDAGCSGELHPVVLVPGQSCNDLEARLTEAYKPSAPRCGAMKGNEWFGLWKNVSDLAAHDYVDCFVEQMRLVYDPAINDYRNLPGVETRVLNFGSARGFRDKDPLYPKRCVDSIREALEIVGYRDGDTLFGAPYDWRYAPPVPGQQSQVYSCYFKQFKSLVEAASKKHHKKVIIFGHSYGGMVVVLEFVRNAPLAWRNKYINHLILVAPVLSAGFLQQARTIASGPADFGYVGATQSSIRTMWRSFETGTVDLPSPKVFGHKPLVITKQRNYSAYDMEDFLVAIGFSDGVQPFRRRMVPKMRYFKAPMVPITCINGVGIRTAEQLVYWESDYYDSSQN
;
A
#
# COMPACT_ATOMS: atom_id res chain seq x y z
N MET A 1 -55.10 -18.89 12.93
CA MET A 1 -55.17 -20.31 12.50
C MET A 1 -54.20 -20.50 11.34
N SER A 2 -52.98 -20.94 11.63
CA SER A 2 -51.91 -21.14 10.65
C SER A 2 -52.06 -22.51 9.98
N ASN A 3 -52.33 -22.51 8.68
CA ASN A 3 -52.63 -23.71 7.90
C ASN A 3 -51.39 -24.65 7.84
N PRO A 4 -51.46 -25.89 8.36
CA PRO A 4 -50.31 -26.80 8.47
C PRO A 4 -49.70 -27.20 7.11
N LEU A 5 -50.47 -27.08 6.03
CA LEU A 5 -49.99 -27.27 4.65
C LEU A 5 -48.92 -26.23 4.24
N LEU A 6 -48.98 -25.01 4.76
CA LEU A 6 -48.04 -23.94 4.40
C LEU A 6 -46.64 -24.15 5.00
N ARG A 7 -46.53 -24.92 6.10
CA ARG A 7 -45.24 -25.24 6.75
C ARG A 7 -44.48 -26.37 6.04
N LEU A 8 -45.18 -27.26 5.34
CA LEU A 8 -44.60 -28.37 4.58
C LEU A 8 -44.18 -27.96 3.15
N LEU A 9 -44.76 -26.91 2.59
CA LEU A 9 -44.45 -26.43 1.24
C LEU A 9 -43.24 -25.49 1.18
N PHE A 10 -42.89 -24.82 2.28
CA PHE A 10 -41.77 -23.88 2.34
C PHE A 10 -40.38 -24.51 2.05
N PRO A 11 -40.05 -25.71 2.56
CA PRO A 11 -38.81 -26.42 2.23
C PRO A 11 -38.74 -26.88 0.77
N LEU A 12 -39.89 -27.20 0.18
CA LEU A 12 -40.02 -27.63 -1.22
C LEU A 12 -39.85 -26.48 -2.21
N LEU A 13 -40.28 -25.26 -1.86
CA LEU A 13 -40.01 -24.07 -2.67
C LEU A 13 -38.52 -23.68 -2.67
N LEU A 14 -37.78 -23.95 -1.59
CA LEU A 14 -36.33 -23.69 -1.48
C LEU A 14 -35.48 -24.59 -2.39
N LEU A 15 -36.04 -25.69 -2.92
CA LEU A 15 -35.40 -26.57 -3.92
C LEU A 15 -35.45 -25.99 -5.34
N LEU A 16 -36.30 -25.00 -5.59
CA LEU A 16 -36.47 -24.35 -6.90
C LEU A 16 -35.57 -23.11 -7.09
N LEU A 17 -34.80 -22.72 -6.05
CA LEU A 17 -33.88 -21.59 -6.13
C LEU A 17 -32.54 -22.00 -6.77
N PRO A 18 -31.91 -21.10 -7.56
CA PRO A 18 -30.57 -21.30 -8.07
C PRO A 18 -29.55 -21.56 -6.93
N PRO A 19 -28.51 -22.39 -7.16
CA PRO A 19 -27.51 -22.76 -6.14
C PRO A 19 -26.97 -21.60 -5.27
N PRO A 20 -26.61 -20.41 -5.81
CA PRO A 20 -26.05 -19.35 -4.98
C PRO A 20 -27.02 -18.72 -3.97
N LEU A 21 -28.34 -18.80 -4.21
CA LEU A 21 -29.36 -18.31 -3.28
C LEU A 21 -29.72 -19.33 -2.21
N ARG A 22 -29.41 -20.61 -2.46
CA ARG A 22 -29.64 -21.71 -1.53
C ARG A 22 -28.57 -21.73 -0.44
N ASP A 23 -27.31 -21.51 -0.83
CA ASP A 23 -26.18 -21.50 0.10
C ASP A 23 -26.22 -20.32 1.08
N THR A 24 -26.74 -19.17 0.67
CA THR A 24 -26.90 -17.99 1.55
C THR A 24 -27.96 -18.20 2.63
N TYR A 25 -29.06 -18.91 2.32
CA TYR A 25 -30.12 -19.21 3.30
C TYR A 25 -29.76 -20.37 4.24
N PHE A 26 -29.13 -21.44 3.74
CA PHE A 26 -28.71 -22.55 4.61
C PHE A 26 -27.54 -22.15 5.53
N SER A 27 -26.62 -21.31 5.08
CA SER A 27 -25.53 -20.78 5.91
C SER A 27 -26.03 -19.86 7.04
N ALA A 28 -27.17 -19.18 6.87
CA ALA A 28 -27.80 -18.38 7.93
C ALA A 28 -28.45 -19.23 9.05
N SER A 29 -28.75 -20.51 8.78
CA SER A 29 -29.47 -21.41 9.71
C SER A 29 -28.57 -22.44 10.41
N HIS A 30 -27.28 -22.52 10.06
CA HIS A 30 -26.28 -23.27 10.80
C HIS A 30 -25.32 -22.33 11.53
N ARG A 31 -25.86 -21.56 12.49
CA ARG A 31 -25.05 -21.15 13.64
C ARG A 31 -24.87 -22.39 14.52
N PRO A 32 -23.64 -22.85 14.79
CA PRO A 32 -23.41 -23.71 15.93
C PRO A 32 -23.79 -22.89 17.17
N LYS A 33 -24.94 -23.20 17.77
CA LYS A 33 -25.16 -22.92 19.18
C LYS A 33 -24.25 -23.92 19.91
N ASP A 34 -23.35 -23.38 20.73
CA ASP A 34 -22.44 -24.11 21.61
C ASP A 34 -21.20 -24.73 20.94
N ALA A 35 -20.37 -23.87 20.37
CA ALA A 35 -18.93 -23.95 20.61
C ALA A 35 -18.53 -22.66 21.34
N GLY A 36 -18.09 -22.76 22.59
CA GLY A 36 -17.68 -21.61 23.39
C GLY A 36 -16.52 -20.85 22.75
N CYS A 37 -16.83 -19.82 21.96
CA CYS A 37 -15.91 -18.70 21.73
C CYS A 37 -16.13 -17.63 22.80
N SER A 38 -16.02 -18.03 24.07
CA SER A 38 -15.79 -17.12 25.20
C SER A 38 -14.31 -16.75 25.33
N GLY A 39 -13.52 -16.94 24.26
CA GLY A 39 -12.16 -16.45 24.17
C GLY A 39 -12.16 -15.01 23.67
N GLU A 40 -11.66 -14.08 24.47
CA GLU A 40 -11.40 -12.70 24.03
C GLU A 40 -10.58 -12.69 22.73
N LEU A 41 -11.06 -11.93 21.74
CA LEU A 41 -10.43 -11.78 20.43
C LEU A 41 -9.04 -11.17 20.56
N HIS A 42 -8.09 -11.67 19.77
CA HIS A 42 -6.79 -11.00 19.66
C HIS A 42 -6.97 -9.65 18.96
N PRO A 43 -6.42 -8.54 19.47
CA PRO A 43 -6.49 -7.27 18.77
C PRO A 43 -5.81 -7.35 17.40
N VAL A 44 -6.41 -6.71 16.39
CA VAL A 44 -5.93 -6.72 15.00
C VAL A 44 -5.51 -5.31 14.58
N VAL A 45 -4.34 -5.19 13.95
CA VAL A 45 -3.88 -3.94 13.32
C VAL A 45 -3.82 -4.12 11.81
N LEU A 46 -4.58 -3.33 11.07
CA LEU A 46 -4.61 -3.30 9.61
C LEU A 46 -3.60 -2.29 9.06
N VAL A 47 -2.80 -2.75 8.11
CA VAL A 47 -1.80 -1.95 7.40
C VAL A 47 -2.15 -1.98 5.91
N PRO A 48 -2.61 -0.86 5.34
CA PRO A 48 -3.17 -0.86 4.00
C PRO A 48 -2.07 -0.92 2.92
N GLY A 49 -2.48 -1.21 1.68
CA GLY A 49 -1.60 -1.11 0.52
C GLY A 49 -1.21 0.34 0.20
N GLN A 50 -0.35 0.51 -0.82
CA GLN A 50 -0.02 1.83 -1.35
C GLN A 50 -1.30 2.55 -1.79
N SER A 51 -1.31 3.89 -1.68
CA SER A 51 -2.42 4.79 -2.07
C SER A 51 -3.77 4.59 -1.37
N CYS A 52 -3.90 3.65 -0.44
CA CYS A 52 -5.18 3.36 0.21
C CYS A 52 -5.58 4.33 1.33
N ASN A 53 -4.62 4.92 2.04
CA ASN A 53 -4.91 5.90 3.09
C ASN A 53 -4.79 7.34 2.59
N ASP A 54 -5.50 8.24 3.27
CA ASP A 54 -5.50 9.66 2.96
C ASP A 54 -4.17 10.33 3.30
N LEU A 55 -3.87 11.39 2.55
CA LEU A 55 -2.75 12.30 2.80
C LEU A 55 -3.27 13.74 2.78
N GLU A 56 -2.90 14.53 3.79
CA GLU A 56 -3.12 15.97 3.79
C GLU A 56 -1.82 16.72 3.59
N ALA A 57 -1.93 17.95 3.06
CA ALA A 57 -0.83 18.86 2.95
C ALA A 57 -1.15 20.23 3.53
N ARG A 58 -0.10 20.96 3.87
CA ARG A 58 -0.13 22.36 4.27
C ARG A 58 0.99 23.11 3.53
N LEU A 59 0.66 24.27 2.98
CA LEU A 59 1.61 25.10 2.24
C LEU A 59 2.08 26.26 3.10
N THR A 60 3.39 26.35 3.31
CA THR A 60 4.03 27.42 4.08
C THR A 60 4.52 28.55 3.18
N GLU A 61 4.98 29.65 3.76
CA GLU A 61 5.58 30.77 3.01
C GLU A 61 6.79 30.36 2.17
N ALA A 62 7.53 29.32 2.60
CA ALA A 62 8.68 28.80 1.87
C ALA A 62 8.30 28.11 0.55
N TYR A 63 7.03 27.78 0.33
CA TYR A 63 6.57 27.11 -0.88
C TYR A 63 6.65 28.05 -2.08
N LYS A 64 7.36 27.66 -3.12
CA LYS A 64 7.50 28.42 -4.37
C LYS A 64 6.78 27.66 -5.48
N PRO A 65 5.49 27.94 -5.72
CA PRO A 65 4.71 27.18 -6.70
C PRO A 65 5.19 27.46 -8.13
N SER A 66 5.15 26.47 -9.02
CA SER A 66 5.47 26.69 -10.44
C SER A 66 4.44 27.55 -11.15
N ALA A 67 3.18 27.53 -10.68
CA ALA A 67 2.09 28.36 -11.16
C ALA A 67 1.42 29.11 -10.00
N PRO A 68 1.07 30.41 -10.13
CA PRO A 68 0.46 31.18 -9.04
C PRO A 68 -0.76 30.50 -8.39
N ARG A 69 -1.60 29.83 -9.20
CA ARG A 69 -2.78 29.07 -8.73
C ARG A 69 -2.46 27.99 -7.69
N CYS A 70 -1.27 27.37 -7.76
CA CYS A 70 -0.88 26.33 -6.82
C CYS A 70 -0.53 26.90 -5.44
N GLY A 71 -0.22 28.19 -5.37
CA GLY A 71 -0.05 28.93 -4.12
C GLY A 71 -1.35 29.43 -3.50
N ALA A 72 -2.51 29.23 -4.14
CA ALA A 72 -3.79 29.75 -3.63
C ALA A 72 -4.19 29.17 -2.27
N MET A 73 -3.71 27.97 -1.94
CA MET A 73 -3.94 27.31 -0.65
C MET A 73 -2.84 27.64 0.39
N LYS A 74 -1.98 28.64 0.14
CA LYS A 74 -1.01 29.10 1.14
C LYS A 74 -1.74 29.67 2.35
N GLY A 75 -1.41 29.13 3.52
CA GLY A 75 -2.06 29.45 4.79
C GLY A 75 -1.76 28.39 5.84
N ASN A 76 -2.23 28.61 7.06
CA ASN A 76 -1.97 27.68 8.18
C ASN A 76 -2.87 26.43 8.18
N GLU A 77 -3.77 26.27 7.21
CA GLU A 77 -4.75 25.19 7.17
C GLU A 77 -4.26 23.97 6.37
N TRP A 78 -4.73 22.80 6.78
CA TRP A 78 -4.47 21.53 6.11
C TRP A 78 -5.57 21.24 5.10
N PHE A 79 -5.20 20.77 3.91
CA PHE A 79 -6.13 20.33 2.87
C PHE A 79 -5.83 18.90 2.42
N GLY A 80 -6.85 18.23 1.85
CA GLY A 80 -6.71 16.86 1.34
C GLY A 80 -5.88 16.80 0.07
N LEU A 81 -4.60 16.43 0.19
CA LEU A 81 -3.71 16.23 -0.95
C LEU A 81 -4.07 14.93 -1.70
N TRP A 82 -4.29 13.84 -0.97
CA TRP A 82 -4.77 12.56 -1.51
C TRP A 82 -5.99 12.12 -0.70
N LYS A 83 -7.19 12.56 -1.12
CA LYS A 83 -8.44 12.28 -0.38
C LYS A 83 -9.63 12.12 -1.31
N ASN A 84 -9.91 13.15 -2.12
CA ASN A 84 -10.96 13.12 -3.14
C ASN A 84 -10.35 13.52 -4.48
N VAL A 85 -10.16 12.54 -5.36
CA VAL A 85 -9.50 12.76 -6.65
C VAL A 85 -10.45 13.40 -7.66
N SER A 86 -11.77 13.22 -7.51
CA SER A 86 -12.77 13.89 -8.34
C SER A 86 -12.74 15.41 -8.18
N ASP A 87 -12.41 15.92 -6.99
CA ASP A 87 -12.30 17.36 -6.73
C ASP A 87 -11.09 17.99 -7.44
N LEU A 88 -10.02 17.22 -7.65
CA LEU A 88 -8.80 17.72 -8.30
C LEU A 88 -9.07 18.12 -9.76
N ALA A 89 -9.77 17.26 -10.50
CA ALA A 89 -10.12 17.48 -11.89
C ALA A 89 -11.20 18.58 -12.05
N ALA A 90 -12.17 18.64 -11.13
CA ALA A 90 -13.24 19.63 -11.17
C ALA A 90 -12.75 21.08 -10.97
N HIS A 91 -11.59 21.28 -10.34
CA HIS A 91 -11.07 22.61 -9.97
C HIS A 91 -9.76 23.00 -10.68
N ASP A 92 -9.39 22.33 -11.78
CA ASP A 92 -8.11 22.59 -12.49
C ASP A 92 -6.88 22.53 -11.55
N TYR A 93 -6.94 21.69 -10.51
CA TYR A 93 -5.92 21.60 -9.47
C TYR A 93 -4.91 20.46 -9.69
N VAL A 94 -5.09 19.71 -10.78
CA VAL A 94 -4.32 18.50 -11.09
C VAL A 94 -2.82 18.77 -11.16
N ASP A 95 -2.39 19.84 -11.84
CA ASP A 95 -0.97 20.20 -11.94
C ASP A 95 -0.36 20.56 -10.57
N CYS A 96 -1.15 21.24 -9.73
CA CYS A 96 -0.73 21.61 -8.38
C CYS A 96 -0.60 20.38 -7.49
N PHE A 97 -1.55 19.43 -7.60
CA PHE A 97 -1.48 18.14 -6.93
C PHE A 97 -0.21 17.36 -7.33
N VAL A 98 0.05 17.24 -8.64
CA VAL A 98 1.24 16.56 -9.18
C VAL A 98 2.51 17.20 -8.63
N GLU A 99 2.58 18.53 -8.55
CA GLU A 99 3.70 19.23 -7.96
C GLU A 99 3.83 18.93 -6.46
N GLN A 100 2.81 19.21 -5.67
CA GLN A 100 2.82 19.14 -4.20
C GLN A 100 3.00 17.72 -3.66
N MET A 101 2.62 16.70 -4.42
CA MET A 101 2.88 15.31 -4.06
C MET A 101 4.37 14.96 -4.09
N ARG A 102 5.19 15.66 -4.88
CA ARG A 102 6.58 15.26 -5.14
C ARG A 102 7.44 15.24 -3.90
N LEU A 103 8.37 14.30 -3.88
CA LEU A 103 9.46 14.27 -2.93
C LEU A 103 10.76 14.74 -3.60
N VAL A 104 11.69 15.21 -2.77
CA VAL A 104 13.04 15.59 -3.16
C VAL A 104 14.00 14.72 -2.37
N TYR A 105 14.90 14.05 -3.08
CA TYR A 105 15.99 13.33 -2.46
C TYR A 105 17.08 14.30 -1.99
N ASP A 106 17.50 14.20 -0.73
CA ASP A 106 18.61 14.95 -0.17
C ASP A 106 19.85 14.03 -0.07
N PRO A 107 20.88 14.25 -0.91
CA PRO A 107 22.07 13.41 -0.92
C PRO A 107 22.95 13.58 0.32
N ALA A 108 22.83 14.69 1.07
CA ALA A 108 23.64 14.94 2.26
C ALA A 108 23.23 14.02 3.41
N ILE A 109 21.92 13.86 3.62
CA ILE A 109 21.35 12.98 4.64
C ILE A 109 20.96 11.59 4.10
N ASN A 110 21.10 11.38 2.79
CA ASN A 110 20.68 10.15 2.10
C ASN A 110 19.22 9.81 2.38
N ASP A 111 18.30 10.78 2.36
CA ASP A 111 16.88 10.57 2.67
C ASP A 111 15.99 11.46 1.80
N TYR A 112 14.69 11.16 1.76
CA TYR A 112 13.72 11.96 1.04
C TYR A 112 13.07 13.01 1.96
N ARG A 113 12.67 14.12 1.37
CA ARG A 113 11.87 15.17 2.02
C ARG A 113 10.76 15.62 1.09
N ASN A 114 9.72 16.22 1.64
CA ASN A 114 8.74 16.94 0.83
C ASN A 114 9.42 18.10 0.08
N LEU A 115 8.75 18.61 -0.94
CA LEU A 115 9.14 19.87 -1.57
C LEU A 115 9.28 20.99 -0.52
N PRO A 116 10.29 21.88 -0.66
CA PRO A 116 10.43 23.02 0.24
C PRO A 116 9.13 23.81 0.37
N GLY A 117 8.67 23.92 1.62
CA GLY A 117 7.45 24.62 1.99
C GLY A 117 6.15 23.81 1.87
N VAL A 118 6.20 22.56 1.42
CA VAL A 118 5.08 21.61 1.48
C VAL A 118 5.27 20.71 2.70
N GLU A 119 4.31 20.73 3.61
CA GLU A 119 4.24 19.78 4.72
C GLU A 119 3.16 18.76 4.44
N THR A 120 3.35 17.53 4.89
CA THR A 120 2.35 16.47 4.72
C THR A 120 2.07 15.77 6.05
N ARG A 121 0.84 15.30 6.21
CA ARG A 121 0.45 14.45 7.34
C ARG A 121 -0.49 13.36 6.90
N VAL A 122 -0.43 12.26 7.63
CA VAL A 122 -1.30 11.12 7.46
C VAL A 122 -2.39 11.17 8.52
N LEU A 123 -3.63 10.95 8.12
CA LEU A 123 -4.79 10.99 9.01
C LEU A 123 -5.13 9.63 9.62
N ASN A 124 -5.99 9.65 10.63
CA ASN A 124 -6.70 8.48 11.16
C ASN A 124 -5.80 7.34 11.70
N PHE A 125 -4.60 7.67 12.18
CA PHE A 125 -3.75 6.68 12.83
C PHE A 125 -4.44 6.10 14.08
N GLY A 126 -4.53 4.78 14.15
CA GLY A 126 -5.27 4.05 15.18
C GLY A 126 -6.68 3.63 14.78
N SER A 127 -7.25 4.18 13.69
CA SER A 127 -8.54 3.74 13.14
C SER A 127 -8.33 2.95 11.86
N ALA A 128 -9.04 1.84 11.71
CA ALA A 128 -9.13 1.04 10.50
C ALA A 128 -10.04 1.68 9.44
N ARG A 129 -10.67 2.82 9.73
CA ARG A 129 -11.49 3.58 8.78
C ARG A 129 -10.61 4.51 7.93
N GLY A 130 -11.10 4.83 6.73
CA GLY A 130 -10.41 5.75 5.81
C GLY A 130 -9.41 5.08 4.87
N PHE A 131 -9.38 3.74 4.81
CA PHE A 131 -8.56 2.98 3.85
C PHE A 131 -9.35 2.68 2.59
N ARG A 132 -9.59 3.69 1.75
CA ARG A 132 -10.43 3.60 0.54
C ARG A 132 -9.61 3.83 -0.71
N ASP A 133 -9.96 3.09 -1.76
CA ASP A 133 -9.49 3.40 -3.11
C ASP A 133 -10.03 4.77 -3.56
N LYS A 134 -9.22 5.51 -4.31
CA LYS A 134 -9.61 6.84 -4.81
C LYS A 134 -10.24 6.79 -6.20
N ASP A 135 -10.22 5.62 -6.82
CA ASP A 135 -10.98 5.32 -8.02
C ASP A 135 -12.48 5.22 -7.67
N PRO A 136 -13.32 6.13 -8.18
CA PRO A 136 -14.76 6.10 -7.92
C PRO A 136 -15.44 4.81 -8.41
N LEU A 137 -14.86 4.12 -9.40
CA LEU A 137 -15.42 2.89 -9.96
C LEU A 137 -15.16 1.67 -9.07
N TYR A 138 -14.11 1.71 -8.27
CA TYR A 138 -13.67 0.56 -7.48
C TYR A 138 -13.33 0.92 -6.02
N PRO A 139 -14.26 1.54 -5.26
CA PRO A 139 -13.96 2.17 -3.98
C PRO A 139 -13.53 1.21 -2.86
N LYS A 140 -13.78 -0.10 -3.02
CA LYS A 140 -13.52 -1.15 -2.00
C LYS A 140 -12.29 -2.04 -2.29
N ARG A 141 -11.37 -1.65 -3.18
CA ARG A 141 -10.16 -2.45 -3.51
C ARG A 141 -9.08 -2.47 -2.43
N CYS A 142 -9.19 -1.61 -1.43
CA CYS A 142 -8.24 -1.55 -0.32
C CYS A 142 -8.57 -2.61 0.75
N VAL A 143 -8.60 -2.24 2.04
CA VAL A 143 -8.88 -3.17 3.14
C VAL A 143 -10.28 -2.99 3.72
N ASP A 144 -11.15 -2.21 3.07
CA ASP A 144 -12.52 -1.94 3.53
C ASP A 144 -13.32 -3.23 3.72
N SER A 145 -13.31 -4.13 2.73
CA SER A 145 -14.05 -5.41 2.82
C SER A 145 -13.56 -6.30 3.96
N ILE A 146 -12.26 -6.25 4.27
CA ILE A 146 -11.67 -7.01 5.38
C ILE A 146 -12.11 -6.40 6.72
N ARG A 147 -12.07 -5.06 6.84
CA ARG A 147 -12.60 -4.35 7.99
C ARG A 147 -14.07 -4.70 8.23
N GLU A 148 -14.91 -4.61 7.19
CA GLU A 148 -16.35 -4.92 7.27
C GLU A 148 -16.59 -6.37 7.74
N ALA A 149 -15.85 -7.33 7.20
CA ALA A 149 -15.94 -8.72 7.61
C ALA A 149 -15.51 -8.93 9.08
N LEU A 150 -14.44 -8.27 9.53
CA LEU A 150 -14.00 -8.33 10.93
C LEU A 150 -15.04 -7.72 11.88
N GLU A 151 -15.65 -6.59 11.51
CA GLU A 151 -16.71 -5.95 12.30
C GLU A 151 -17.93 -6.86 12.48
N ILE A 152 -18.33 -7.60 11.45
CA ILE A 152 -19.41 -8.60 11.53
C ILE A 152 -19.09 -9.72 12.54
N VAL A 153 -17.82 -10.11 12.64
CA VAL A 153 -17.34 -11.15 13.59
C VAL A 153 -17.21 -10.62 15.02
N GLY A 154 -17.36 -9.31 15.24
CA GLY A 154 -17.37 -8.68 16.56
C GLY A 154 -16.17 -7.79 16.86
N TYR A 155 -15.30 -7.54 15.89
CA TYR A 155 -14.24 -6.55 16.04
C TYR A 155 -14.81 -5.12 16.06
N ARG A 156 -14.16 -4.22 16.79
CA ARG A 156 -14.57 -2.82 16.95
C ARG A 156 -13.40 -1.88 16.68
N ASP A 157 -13.62 -0.96 15.75
CA ASP A 157 -12.64 0.07 15.40
C ASP A 157 -12.28 0.95 16.61
N GLY A 158 -10.98 1.22 16.78
CA GLY A 158 -10.43 1.96 17.93
C GLY A 158 -10.39 1.16 19.24
N ASP A 159 -10.82 -0.11 19.24
CA ASP A 159 -10.82 -0.97 20.43
C ASP A 159 -10.12 -2.30 20.22
N THR A 160 -10.68 -3.21 19.42
CA THR A 160 -10.07 -4.50 19.07
C THR A 160 -9.52 -4.52 17.64
N LEU A 161 -9.92 -3.54 16.83
CA LEU A 161 -9.45 -3.32 15.47
C LEU A 161 -8.86 -1.93 15.34
N PHE A 162 -7.68 -1.86 14.76
CA PHE A 162 -6.95 -0.61 14.58
C PHE A 162 -6.41 -0.53 13.15
N GLY A 163 -6.13 0.68 12.69
CA GLY A 163 -5.45 0.92 11.43
C GLY A 163 -4.14 1.68 11.63
N ALA A 164 -3.16 1.40 10.78
CA ALA A 164 -1.85 2.02 10.81
C ALA A 164 -1.49 2.62 9.45
N PRO A 165 -2.15 3.72 9.03
CA PRO A 165 -1.82 4.42 7.80
C PRO A 165 -0.43 5.06 7.85
N TYR A 166 0.20 5.18 6.69
CA TYR A 166 1.55 5.71 6.54
C TYR A 166 1.65 6.60 5.31
N ASP A 167 2.75 7.35 5.20
CA ASP A 167 3.01 8.13 4.00
C ASP A 167 3.60 7.19 2.94
N TRP A 168 2.73 6.72 2.05
CA TRP A 168 3.01 5.69 1.06
C TRP A 168 3.92 6.18 -0.08
N ARG A 169 4.34 7.45 -0.07
CA ARG A 169 5.37 7.98 -0.97
C ARG A 169 6.78 7.62 -0.52
N TYR A 170 6.96 7.35 0.78
CA TYR A 170 8.24 6.99 1.38
C TYR A 170 8.41 5.47 1.50
N ALA A 171 9.65 4.99 1.45
CA ALA A 171 9.97 3.60 1.71
C ALA A 171 10.60 3.37 3.10
N PRO A 172 10.27 2.26 3.76
CA PRO A 172 10.82 1.94 5.07
C PRO A 172 12.33 1.70 4.98
N PRO A 173 13.13 2.23 5.94
CA PRO A 173 14.58 2.13 5.92
C PRO A 173 15.06 0.73 6.33
N VAL A 174 16.20 0.29 5.78
CA VAL A 174 16.93 -0.86 6.32
C VAL A 174 17.86 -0.44 7.47
N PRO A 175 18.34 -1.36 8.32
CA PRO A 175 19.29 -1.03 9.38
C PRO A 175 20.50 -0.25 8.85
N GLY A 176 20.79 0.89 9.48
CA GLY A 176 21.85 1.81 9.07
C GLY A 176 21.40 2.95 8.15
N GLN A 177 20.16 2.92 7.63
CA GLN A 177 19.58 4.05 6.90
C GLN A 177 18.72 4.92 7.82
N GLN A 178 18.80 6.23 7.60
CA GLN A 178 17.94 7.20 8.27
C GLN A 178 16.65 7.39 7.47
N SER A 179 15.53 7.50 8.18
CA SER A 179 14.26 7.97 7.61
C SER A 179 13.50 8.72 8.70
N GLN A 180 13.29 10.02 8.51
CA GLN A 180 12.58 10.83 9.51
C GLN A 180 11.12 10.39 9.64
N VAL A 181 10.47 10.15 8.49
CA VAL A 181 9.06 9.74 8.40
C VAL A 181 8.84 8.38 9.07
N TYR A 182 9.63 7.36 8.71
CA TYR A 182 9.46 6.02 9.29
C TYR A 182 9.94 5.92 10.72
N SER A 183 10.92 6.72 11.16
CA SER A 183 11.33 6.76 12.57
C SER A 183 10.19 7.21 13.47
N CYS A 184 9.39 8.19 13.03
CA CYS A 184 8.19 8.62 13.75
C CYS A 184 7.08 7.55 13.68
N TYR A 185 6.78 7.07 12.48
CA TYR A 185 5.74 6.05 12.25
C TYR A 185 6.00 4.76 13.03
N PHE A 186 7.23 4.22 13.04
CA PHE A 186 7.57 3.00 13.78
C PHE A 186 7.45 3.17 15.30
N LYS A 187 7.74 4.36 15.84
CA LYS A 187 7.48 4.66 17.25
C LYS A 187 5.98 4.64 17.54
N GLN A 188 5.17 5.30 16.71
CA GLN A 188 3.71 5.32 16.86
C GLN A 188 3.11 3.91 16.72
N PHE A 189 3.56 3.14 15.73
CA PHE A 189 3.14 1.76 15.49
C PHE A 189 3.49 0.84 16.65
N LYS A 190 4.71 0.94 17.19
CA LYS A 190 5.13 0.21 18.38
C LYS A 190 4.20 0.52 19.56
N SER A 191 3.94 1.80 19.80
CA SER A 191 3.04 2.24 20.89
C SER A 191 1.61 1.72 20.70
N LEU A 192 1.08 1.72 19.47
CA LEU A 192 -0.24 1.18 19.16
C LEU A 192 -0.31 -0.32 19.48
N VAL A 193 0.67 -1.11 19.04
CA VAL A 193 0.75 -2.55 19.30
C VAL A 193 0.84 -2.82 20.81
N GLU A 194 1.69 -2.08 21.53
CA GLU A 194 1.83 -2.24 22.98
C GLU A 194 0.56 -1.86 23.73
N ALA A 195 -0.11 -0.76 23.34
CA ALA A 195 -1.35 -0.31 23.96
C ALA A 195 -2.49 -1.30 23.72
N ALA A 196 -2.68 -1.75 22.46
CA ALA A 196 -3.67 -2.75 22.10
C ALA A 196 -3.45 -4.06 22.85
N SER A 197 -2.18 -4.51 22.94
CA SER A 197 -1.84 -5.74 23.64
C SER A 197 -2.08 -5.66 25.14
N LYS A 198 -1.72 -4.53 25.78
CA LYS A 198 -1.93 -4.31 27.21
C LYS A 198 -3.42 -4.22 27.55
N LYS A 199 -4.21 -3.52 26.73
CA LYS A 199 -5.65 -3.32 26.95
C LYS A 199 -6.43 -4.64 26.94
N HIS A 200 -6.08 -5.54 26.04
CA HIS A 200 -6.77 -6.83 25.85
C HIS A 200 -6.03 -8.01 26.47
N HIS A 201 -4.93 -7.79 27.17
CA HIS A 201 -4.06 -8.84 27.74
C HIS A 201 -3.69 -9.96 26.76
N LYS A 202 -3.62 -9.62 25.46
CA LYS A 202 -3.46 -10.55 24.35
C LYS A 202 -2.39 -10.05 23.40
N LYS A 203 -1.72 -10.98 22.73
CA LYS A 203 -0.82 -10.64 21.63
C LYS A 203 -1.61 -10.13 20.43
N VAL A 204 -1.04 -9.23 19.65
CA VAL A 204 -1.67 -8.56 18.49
C VAL A 204 -1.45 -9.38 17.23
N ILE A 205 -2.48 -9.46 16.40
CA ILE A 205 -2.39 -9.93 15.02
C ILE A 205 -2.17 -8.72 14.12
N ILE A 206 -1.18 -8.79 13.23
CA ILE A 206 -0.92 -7.72 12.27
C ILE A 206 -1.29 -8.22 10.88
N PHE A 207 -2.13 -7.46 10.20
CA PHE A 207 -2.52 -7.70 8.83
C PHE A 207 -1.87 -6.67 7.89
N GLY A 208 -1.19 -7.12 6.85
CA GLY A 208 -0.59 -6.25 5.84
C GLY A 208 -0.99 -6.65 4.42
N HIS A 209 -1.49 -5.68 3.65
CA HIS A 209 -1.82 -5.86 2.24
C HIS A 209 -0.78 -5.19 1.34
N SER A 210 -0.34 -5.89 0.28
CA SER A 210 0.54 -5.32 -0.75
C SER A 210 1.77 -4.62 -0.14
N TYR A 211 1.98 -3.34 -0.44
CA TYR A 211 3.06 -2.52 0.11
C TYR A 211 3.03 -2.44 1.65
N GLY A 212 1.85 -2.43 2.27
CA GLY A 212 1.70 -2.44 3.73
C GLY A 212 2.26 -3.70 4.40
N GLY A 213 2.22 -4.83 3.68
CA GLY A 213 2.90 -6.06 4.08
C GLY A 213 4.42 -5.87 4.19
N MET A 214 5.03 -5.20 3.22
CA MET A 214 6.45 -4.85 3.28
C MET A 214 6.76 -3.90 4.45
N VAL A 215 5.98 -2.83 4.57
CA VAL A 215 6.18 -1.77 5.56
C VAL A 215 6.22 -2.33 6.98
N VAL A 216 5.25 -3.16 7.34
CA VAL A 216 5.12 -3.59 8.73
C VAL A 216 5.78 -4.93 9.01
N VAL A 217 5.54 -5.95 8.18
CA VAL A 217 6.07 -7.29 8.47
C VAL A 217 7.54 -7.40 8.12
N LEU A 218 7.91 -6.98 6.91
CA LEU A 218 9.29 -7.12 6.49
C LEU A 218 10.16 -6.11 7.18
N GLU A 219 9.77 -4.84 7.33
CA GLU A 219 10.75 -3.82 7.68
C GLU A 219 10.72 -3.40 9.15
N PHE A 220 9.54 -3.35 9.79
CA PHE A 220 9.45 -3.06 11.23
C PHE A 220 9.66 -4.31 12.09
N VAL A 221 8.82 -5.34 11.92
CA VAL A 221 8.80 -6.50 12.82
C VAL A 221 10.14 -7.25 12.82
N ARG A 222 10.79 -7.43 11.66
CA ARG A 222 12.11 -8.13 11.59
C ARG A 222 13.22 -7.43 12.37
N ASN A 223 13.12 -6.10 12.50
CA ASN A 223 14.12 -5.26 13.13
C ASN A 223 13.82 -5.02 14.61
N ALA A 224 12.59 -5.32 15.07
CA ALA A 224 12.26 -5.29 16.49
C ALA A 224 13.02 -6.37 17.28
N PRO A 225 13.39 -6.11 18.55
CA PRO A 225 14.01 -7.12 19.42
C PRO A 225 13.16 -8.39 19.51
N LEU A 226 13.79 -9.57 19.54
CA LEU A 226 13.08 -10.85 19.59
C LEU A 226 12.18 -10.95 20.83
N ALA A 227 12.65 -10.46 21.98
CA ALA A 227 11.86 -10.40 23.21
C ALA A 227 10.58 -9.55 23.04
N TRP A 228 10.65 -8.45 22.30
CA TRP A 228 9.48 -7.61 22.01
C TRP A 228 8.49 -8.35 21.11
N ARG A 229 8.98 -8.98 20.04
CA ARG A 229 8.15 -9.78 19.13
C ARG A 229 7.43 -10.91 19.86
N ASN A 230 8.16 -11.69 20.65
CA ASN A 230 7.62 -12.81 21.42
C ASN A 230 6.59 -12.37 22.45
N LYS A 231 6.72 -11.14 22.98
CA LYS A 231 5.79 -10.58 23.96
C LYS A 231 4.50 -10.06 23.33
N TYR A 232 4.58 -9.36 22.19
CA TYR A 232 3.45 -8.58 21.68
C TYR A 232 2.81 -9.13 20.40
N ILE A 233 3.51 -9.93 19.59
CA ILE A 233 3.02 -10.38 18.28
C ILE A 233 2.51 -11.81 18.36
N ASN A 234 1.25 -12.01 17.97
CA ASN A 234 0.64 -13.34 17.86
C ASN A 234 0.98 -13.95 16.50
N HIS A 235 0.59 -13.24 15.44
CA HIS A 235 0.63 -13.73 14.08
C HIS A 235 0.72 -12.56 13.08
N LEU A 236 1.37 -12.81 11.95
CA LEU A 236 1.39 -11.89 10.82
C LEU A 236 0.58 -12.49 9.67
N ILE A 237 -0.42 -11.77 9.19
CA ILE A 237 -1.21 -12.15 8.02
C ILE A 237 -0.83 -11.21 6.88
N LEU A 238 -0.21 -11.77 5.85
CA LEU A 238 0.25 -11.05 4.68
C LEU A 238 -0.58 -11.44 3.46
N VAL A 239 -1.15 -10.45 2.78
CA VAL A 239 -1.91 -10.65 1.56
C VAL A 239 -1.23 -9.91 0.42
N ALA A 240 -0.80 -10.69 -0.58
CA ALA A 240 -0.02 -10.24 -1.72
C ALA A 240 1.14 -9.30 -1.34
N PRO A 241 1.95 -9.60 -0.30
CA PRO A 241 2.96 -8.68 0.18
C PRO A 241 4.01 -8.39 -0.89
N VAL A 242 4.38 -7.11 -1.02
CA VAL A 242 5.58 -6.76 -1.77
C VAL A 242 6.81 -7.18 -0.96
N LEU A 243 7.74 -7.88 -1.60
CA LEU A 243 8.98 -8.35 -0.96
C LEU A 243 10.15 -7.47 -1.39
N SER A 244 11.21 -7.42 -0.57
CA SER A 244 12.48 -6.76 -0.91
C SER A 244 13.15 -7.30 -2.19
N ALA A 245 12.61 -8.38 -2.75
CA ALA A 245 13.03 -8.95 -4.02
C ALA A 245 12.55 -8.15 -5.25
N GLY A 246 11.56 -7.26 -5.09
CA GLY A 246 10.95 -6.50 -6.18
C GLY A 246 10.08 -7.34 -7.10
N PHE A 247 9.49 -6.69 -8.11
CA PHE A 247 8.62 -7.32 -9.11
C PHE A 247 8.69 -6.57 -10.44
N LEU A 248 8.43 -7.26 -11.56
CA LEU A 248 8.64 -6.68 -12.90
C LEU A 248 7.73 -5.49 -13.19
N GLN A 249 6.48 -5.51 -12.71
CA GLN A 249 5.54 -4.42 -12.95
C GLN A 249 6.09 -3.07 -12.46
N GLN A 250 6.98 -3.03 -11.46
CA GLN A 250 7.64 -1.79 -11.05
C GLN A 250 8.53 -1.19 -12.15
N ALA A 251 9.23 -2.02 -12.93
CA ALA A 251 10.04 -1.58 -14.06
C ALA A 251 9.19 -0.96 -15.18
N ARG A 252 7.97 -1.48 -15.39
CA ARG A 252 6.98 -0.87 -16.31
C ARG A 252 6.48 0.46 -15.75
N THR A 253 6.08 0.48 -14.48
CA THR A 253 5.54 1.67 -13.81
C THR A 253 6.53 2.83 -13.80
N ILE A 254 7.82 2.58 -13.56
CA ILE A 254 8.84 3.64 -13.58
C ILE A 254 9.13 4.16 -15.01
N ALA A 255 8.97 3.32 -16.03
CA ALA A 255 9.19 3.68 -17.43
C ALA A 255 8.01 4.46 -18.02
N SER A 256 6.78 3.96 -17.82
CA SER A 256 5.56 4.45 -18.49
C SER A 256 4.66 5.30 -17.58
N GLY A 257 4.80 5.17 -16.26
CA GLY A 257 3.87 5.73 -15.26
C GLY A 257 2.90 4.67 -14.71
N PRO A 258 2.36 4.86 -13.50
CA PRO A 258 1.33 3.98 -12.93
C PRO A 258 -0.01 4.13 -13.67
N ALA A 259 -0.43 3.06 -14.32
CA ALA A 259 -1.72 2.99 -15.03
C ALA A 259 -2.92 3.24 -14.09
N ASP A 260 -2.81 2.80 -12.84
CA ASP A 260 -3.87 2.92 -11.84
C ASP A 260 -4.13 4.37 -11.40
N PHE A 261 -3.34 5.36 -11.83
CA PHE A 261 -3.56 6.78 -11.53
C PHE A 261 -4.31 7.51 -12.65
N GLY A 262 -4.81 6.81 -13.67
CA GLY A 262 -5.53 7.41 -14.80
C GLY A 262 -6.75 8.24 -14.40
N TYR A 263 -7.41 7.91 -13.28
CA TYR A 263 -8.58 8.63 -12.78
C TYR A 263 -8.26 10.00 -12.15
N VAL A 264 -6.98 10.37 -12.03
CA VAL A 264 -6.54 11.69 -11.52
C VAL A 264 -6.78 12.82 -12.53
N GLY A 265 -6.96 12.50 -13.81
CA GLY A 265 -7.13 13.51 -14.86
C GLY A 265 -5.84 14.24 -15.24
N ALA A 266 -4.68 13.78 -14.76
CA ALA A 266 -3.38 14.29 -15.17
C ALA A 266 -2.85 13.52 -16.39
N THR A 267 -1.95 14.15 -17.16
CA THR A 267 -1.26 13.44 -18.23
C THR A 267 -0.40 12.31 -17.66
N GLN A 268 -0.25 11.22 -18.43
CA GLN A 268 0.63 10.10 -18.04
C GLN A 268 2.07 10.54 -17.77
N SER A 269 2.57 11.54 -18.51
CA SER A 269 3.92 12.09 -18.29
C SER A 269 4.03 12.82 -16.94
N SER A 270 3.00 13.58 -16.55
CA SER A 270 2.93 14.26 -15.25
C SER A 270 2.90 13.26 -14.09
N ILE A 271 2.03 12.24 -14.19
CA ILE A 271 1.95 11.17 -13.19
C ILE A 271 3.27 10.40 -13.09
N ARG A 272 3.90 10.06 -14.22
CA ARG A 272 5.21 9.40 -14.24
C ARG A 272 6.27 10.23 -13.53
N THR A 273 6.31 11.54 -13.77
CA THR A 273 7.26 12.46 -13.14
C THR A 273 7.03 12.54 -11.63
N MET A 274 5.78 12.63 -11.19
CA MET A 274 5.42 12.58 -9.77
C MET A 274 5.82 11.24 -9.15
N TRP A 275 5.48 10.11 -9.77
CA TRP A 275 5.79 8.78 -9.26
C TRP A 275 7.29 8.52 -9.13
N ARG A 276 8.08 8.94 -10.12
CA ARG A 276 9.55 8.86 -10.09
C ARG A 276 10.16 9.65 -8.93
N SER A 277 9.48 10.69 -8.45
CA SER A 277 9.95 11.45 -7.29
C SER A 277 9.77 10.70 -5.97
N PHE A 278 8.84 9.74 -5.89
CA PHE A 278 8.59 8.97 -4.68
C PHE A 278 9.72 7.98 -4.42
N GLU A 279 10.02 7.77 -3.15
CA GLU A 279 10.95 6.71 -2.76
C GLU A 279 10.38 5.33 -3.12
N THR A 280 9.06 5.16 -2.94
CA THR A 280 8.34 3.95 -3.35
C THR A 280 8.34 3.72 -4.86
N GLY A 281 8.58 4.76 -5.65
CA GLY A 281 8.73 4.67 -7.10
C GLY A 281 9.95 3.84 -7.54
N THR A 282 10.96 3.65 -6.68
CA THR A 282 12.20 2.93 -7.03
C THR A 282 12.46 1.69 -6.18
N VAL A 283 11.73 1.50 -5.08
CA VAL A 283 12.08 0.50 -4.05
C VAL A 283 11.84 -0.95 -4.42
N ASP A 284 10.91 -1.20 -5.33
CA ASP A 284 10.48 -2.55 -5.67
C ASP A 284 10.95 -3.00 -7.06
N LEU A 285 12.01 -2.36 -7.57
CA LEU A 285 12.66 -2.82 -8.79
C LEU A 285 13.22 -4.25 -8.61
N PRO A 286 13.22 -5.06 -9.68
CA PRO A 286 13.68 -6.45 -9.62
C PRO A 286 15.08 -6.61 -9.01
N SER A 287 15.20 -7.43 -7.98
CA SER A 287 16.47 -7.72 -7.33
C SER A 287 17.27 -8.81 -8.07
N PRO A 288 18.61 -8.69 -8.13
CA PRO A 288 19.45 -9.72 -8.72
C PRO A 288 19.34 -11.09 -8.04
N LYS A 289 18.99 -11.13 -6.74
CA LYS A 289 18.90 -12.39 -5.99
C LYS A 289 17.78 -13.31 -6.48
N VAL A 290 16.69 -12.74 -7.01
CA VAL A 290 15.53 -13.50 -7.50
C VAL A 290 15.51 -13.59 -9.01
N PHE A 291 15.81 -12.49 -9.70
CA PHE A 291 15.67 -12.41 -11.15
C PHE A 291 16.98 -12.72 -11.90
N GLY A 292 18.14 -12.62 -11.24
CA GLY A 292 19.45 -12.94 -11.81
C GLY A 292 19.72 -12.23 -13.13
N HIS A 293 20.26 -12.98 -14.09
CA HIS A 293 20.59 -12.51 -15.44
C HIS A 293 19.42 -12.64 -16.44
N LYS A 294 18.21 -12.97 -16.00
CA LYS A 294 17.06 -13.03 -16.91
C LYS A 294 16.86 -11.66 -17.57
N PRO A 295 16.66 -11.59 -18.89
CA PRO A 295 16.35 -10.31 -19.54
C PRO A 295 14.93 -9.91 -19.12
N LEU A 296 14.83 -8.83 -18.35
CA LEU A 296 13.58 -8.33 -17.78
C LEU A 296 12.97 -7.24 -18.64
N VAL A 297 13.82 -6.34 -19.16
CA VAL A 297 13.43 -5.30 -20.11
C VAL A 297 14.24 -5.49 -21.38
N ILE A 298 13.56 -5.70 -22.49
CA ILE A 298 14.14 -5.93 -23.81
C ILE A 298 13.83 -4.68 -24.65
N THR A 299 14.86 -4.00 -25.13
CA THR A 299 14.70 -2.88 -26.07
C THR A 299 15.39 -3.20 -27.39
N LYS A 300 15.18 -2.34 -28.41
CA LYS A 300 15.93 -2.44 -29.68
C LYS A 300 17.45 -2.38 -29.49
N GLN A 301 17.93 -1.66 -28.47
CA GLN A 301 19.35 -1.38 -28.28
C GLN A 301 20.01 -2.36 -27.30
N ARG A 302 19.32 -2.74 -26.22
CA ARG A 302 19.90 -3.53 -25.13
C ARG A 302 18.84 -4.28 -24.34
N ASN A 303 19.26 -5.42 -23.79
CA ASN A 303 18.50 -6.15 -22.78
C ASN A 303 19.01 -5.78 -21.38
N TYR A 304 18.09 -5.48 -20.46
CA TYR A 304 18.37 -5.15 -19.08
C TYR A 304 17.93 -6.32 -18.18
N SER A 305 18.88 -6.86 -17.42
CA SER A 305 18.64 -7.78 -16.33
C SER A 305 18.47 -7.02 -15.00
N ALA A 306 18.21 -7.74 -13.91
CA ALA A 306 18.17 -7.13 -12.58
C ALA A 306 19.49 -6.48 -12.15
N TYR A 307 20.63 -6.87 -12.75
CA TYR A 307 21.92 -6.22 -12.51
C TYR A 307 22.06 -4.87 -13.23
N ASP A 308 21.29 -4.66 -14.29
CA ASP A 308 21.38 -3.49 -15.17
C ASP A 308 20.35 -2.40 -14.81
N MET A 309 19.72 -2.47 -13.64
CA MET A 309 18.65 -1.55 -13.27
C MET A 309 19.11 -0.09 -13.18
N GLU A 310 20.36 0.18 -12.79
CA GLU A 310 20.91 1.55 -12.84
C GLU A 310 20.99 2.09 -14.27
N ASP A 311 21.48 1.27 -15.20
CA ASP A 311 21.56 1.63 -16.63
C ASP A 311 20.17 1.79 -17.22
N PHE A 312 19.21 0.96 -16.80
CA PHE A 312 17.81 1.07 -17.20
C PHE A 312 17.20 2.41 -16.78
N LEU A 313 17.47 2.89 -15.56
CA LEU A 313 17.01 4.20 -15.09
C LEU A 313 17.55 5.34 -15.97
N VAL A 314 18.81 5.25 -16.42
CA VAL A 314 19.38 6.21 -17.37
C VAL A 314 18.68 6.11 -18.73
N ALA A 315 18.47 4.89 -19.23
CA ALA A 315 17.88 4.65 -20.55
C ALA A 315 16.43 5.17 -20.68
N ILE A 316 15.68 5.21 -19.59
CA ILE A 316 14.32 5.79 -19.55
C ILE A 316 14.29 7.30 -19.23
N GLY A 317 15.46 7.95 -19.25
CA GLY A 317 15.62 9.38 -18.97
C GLY A 317 15.41 9.75 -17.50
N PHE A 318 15.74 8.86 -16.56
CA PHE A 318 15.60 9.08 -15.11
C PHE A 318 16.94 8.96 -14.36
N SER A 319 17.95 9.68 -14.84
CA SER A 319 19.31 9.69 -14.26
C SER A 319 19.33 10.16 -12.80
N ASP A 320 18.46 11.10 -12.42
CA ASP A 320 18.35 11.59 -11.03
C ASP A 320 17.95 10.49 -10.03
N GLY A 321 17.30 9.43 -10.51
CA GLY A 321 16.91 8.27 -9.72
C GLY A 321 18.05 7.30 -9.41
N VAL A 322 19.16 7.36 -10.15
CA VAL A 322 20.26 6.38 -10.05
C VAL A 322 20.94 6.46 -8.67
N GLN A 323 21.26 7.67 -8.21
CA GLN A 323 21.92 7.85 -6.91
C GLN A 323 21.07 7.35 -5.73
N PRO A 324 19.80 7.76 -5.55
CA PRO A 324 18.97 7.24 -4.47
C PRO A 324 18.70 5.74 -4.61
N PHE A 325 18.51 5.23 -5.84
CA PHE A 325 18.38 3.80 -6.07
C PHE A 325 19.60 3.03 -5.55
N ARG A 326 20.81 3.44 -5.94
CA ARG A 326 22.07 2.81 -5.50
C ARG A 326 22.27 2.90 -3.99
N ARG A 327 22.04 4.06 -3.39
CA ARG A 327 22.36 4.31 -1.97
C ARG A 327 21.31 3.76 -1.01
N ARG A 328 20.04 3.69 -1.43
CA ARG A 328 18.94 3.28 -0.55
C ARG A 328 18.31 1.93 -0.93
N MET A 329 18.07 1.69 -2.21
CA MET A 329 17.32 0.51 -2.67
C MET A 329 18.20 -0.73 -2.82
N VAL A 330 19.40 -0.61 -3.38
CA VAL A 330 20.33 -1.75 -3.52
C VAL A 330 20.68 -2.42 -2.17
N PRO A 331 20.93 -1.69 -1.06
CA PRO A 331 21.09 -2.31 0.26
C PRO A 331 19.86 -3.12 0.69
N LYS A 332 18.65 -2.63 0.38
CA LYS A 332 17.39 -3.32 0.69
C LYS A 332 17.25 -4.63 -0.07
N MET A 333 17.62 -4.65 -1.34
CA MET A 333 17.64 -5.84 -2.19
C MET A 333 18.57 -6.95 -1.68
N ARG A 334 19.47 -6.65 -0.72
CA ARG A 334 20.40 -7.62 -0.12
C ARG A 334 19.97 -8.06 1.28
N TYR A 335 18.96 -7.42 1.87
CA TYR A 335 18.59 -7.63 3.28
C TYR A 335 17.40 -8.59 3.42
N PHE A 336 17.72 -9.88 3.59
CA PHE A 336 16.74 -10.96 3.79
C PHE A 336 16.89 -11.54 5.19
N LYS A 337 16.04 -11.09 6.11
CA LYS A 337 15.99 -11.61 7.48
C LYS A 337 14.55 -12.02 7.81
N ALA A 338 14.39 -13.23 8.32
CA ALA A 338 13.09 -13.73 8.75
C ALA A 338 12.58 -12.93 9.98
N PRO A 339 11.28 -12.62 10.05
CA PRO A 339 10.72 -11.88 11.19
C PRO A 339 10.57 -12.74 12.45
N MET A 340 10.82 -14.06 12.39
CA MET A 340 10.83 -14.99 13.53
C MET A 340 9.56 -14.95 14.39
N VAL A 341 8.41 -14.81 13.73
CA VAL A 341 7.07 -14.92 14.33
C VAL A 341 6.20 -15.77 13.39
N PRO A 342 5.07 -16.32 13.85
CA PRO A 342 4.13 -17.02 12.98
C PRO A 342 3.64 -16.13 11.83
N ILE A 343 3.65 -16.65 10.61
CA ILE A 343 3.24 -15.93 9.39
C ILE A 343 2.28 -16.79 8.58
N THR A 344 1.20 -16.18 8.12
CA THR A 344 0.39 -16.67 7.00
C THR A 344 0.62 -15.73 5.83
N CYS A 345 1.09 -16.27 4.70
CA CYS A 345 1.28 -15.51 3.47
C CYS A 345 0.30 -16.02 2.40
N ILE A 346 -0.55 -15.13 1.92
CA ILE A 346 -1.60 -15.42 0.94
C ILE A 346 -1.20 -14.70 -0.35
N ASN A 347 -0.97 -15.47 -1.42
CA ASN A 347 -0.59 -14.95 -2.73
C ASN A 347 -1.58 -15.44 -3.79
N GLY A 348 -1.89 -14.58 -4.76
CA GLY A 348 -2.62 -14.97 -5.95
C GLY A 348 -1.75 -15.81 -6.87
N VAL A 349 -2.30 -16.91 -7.41
CA VAL A 349 -1.64 -17.79 -8.37
C VAL A 349 -2.56 -18.06 -9.56
N GLY A 350 -2.00 -18.44 -10.71
CA GLY A 350 -2.78 -18.75 -11.92
C GLY A 350 -3.24 -17.53 -12.73
N ILE A 351 -2.85 -16.32 -12.34
CA ILE A 351 -3.07 -15.09 -13.12
C ILE A 351 -1.84 -14.82 -13.98
N ARG A 352 -2.04 -14.51 -15.26
CA ARG A 352 -0.94 -14.14 -16.17
C ARG A 352 -0.30 -12.84 -15.69
N THR A 353 0.95 -12.92 -15.24
CA THR A 353 1.76 -11.77 -14.84
C THR A 353 2.94 -11.67 -15.78
N ALA A 354 3.25 -10.46 -16.24
CA ALA A 354 4.36 -10.24 -17.17
C ALA A 354 5.69 -10.69 -16.54
N GLU A 355 6.45 -11.51 -17.28
CA GLU A 355 7.80 -11.92 -16.90
C GLU A 355 8.89 -11.13 -17.65
N GLN A 356 8.53 -10.50 -18.77
CA GLN A 356 9.40 -9.65 -19.58
C GLN A 356 8.62 -8.46 -20.13
N LEU A 357 9.29 -7.32 -20.25
CA LEU A 357 8.80 -6.11 -20.91
C LEU A 357 9.57 -5.93 -22.20
N VAL A 358 8.87 -5.77 -23.32
CA VAL A 358 9.50 -5.66 -24.64
C VAL A 358 9.09 -4.34 -25.28
N TYR A 359 10.07 -3.47 -25.55
CA TYR A 359 9.90 -2.15 -26.13
C TYR A 359 10.59 -2.10 -27.50
N TRP A 360 9.79 -2.23 -28.56
CA TRP A 360 10.27 -2.22 -29.95
C TRP A 360 10.35 -0.82 -30.55
N GLU A 361 9.84 0.22 -29.90
CA GLU A 361 10.04 1.61 -30.30
C GLU A 361 10.90 2.32 -29.26
N SER A 362 11.53 3.45 -29.64
CA SER A 362 12.31 4.30 -28.71
C SER A 362 11.46 4.89 -27.57
N ASP A 363 10.16 4.67 -27.68
CA ASP A 363 9.11 5.20 -26.85
C ASP A 363 8.74 4.10 -25.86
N TYR A 364 9.15 4.26 -24.59
CA TYR A 364 8.72 3.40 -23.49
C TYR A 364 7.22 3.60 -23.14
N TYR A 365 6.44 4.11 -24.09
CA TYR A 365 5.01 4.35 -23.98
C TYR A 365 4.26 3.09 -24.37
N ASP A 366 3.29 2.73 -23.56
CA ASP A 366 2.32 1.72 -23.95
C ASP A 366 1.24 2.39 -24.80
N SER A 367 1.25 2.11 -26.11
CA SER A 367 0.25 2.63 -27.04
C SER A 367 -1.09 1.88 -26.96
N SER A 368 -1.21 0.84 -26.12
CA SER A 368 -2.42 0.02 -26.02
C SER A 368 -3.51 0.59 -25.12
N GLN A 369 -3.46 1.88 -24.74
CA GLN A 369 -4.44 2.51 -23.86
C GLN A 369 -5.00 3.84 -24.38
N ASN A 370 -5.13 3.99 -25.71
CA ASN A 370 -6.07 4.94 -26.29
C ASN A 370 -7.40 4.28 -26.60
#